data_AF-A0A8X6JG65-F1
#
_entry.id   AF-A0A8X6JG65-F1
#
_cell.length_a   1.000
_cell.length_b   1.000
_cell.length_c   1.000
_cell.angle_alpha   90.00
_cell.angle_beta   90.00
_cell.angle_gamma   90.00
#
_symmetry.space_group_name_H-M   'P 1'
#
loop_
_entity.id
_entity.type
_entity.pdbx_description
1 polymer ?
#
loop_
_entity_poly.entity_id
_entity_poly.type
_entity_poly.pdbx_seq_one_letter_code
_entity_poly.pdbx_strand_id
1 'polypeptide(L)'
;MQHQLFGERETQNQSHDVHQLLICSLDESFSLRVELLSEKKICGKVPKLSNPVVINELNRREIILSDLAYEDCEIDLLLGANVAGLLFMGGSIELESGLFLLRTHLGFVLTGKQKYIW
;
A
#
# COMPACT_ATOMS: atom_id res chain seq x y z
N MET A 1 11.90 -21.14 -2.56
CA MET A 1 12.38 -19.76 -2.79
C MET A 1 12.75 -19.19 -1.43
N GLN A 2 13.88 -18.49 -1.29
CA GLN A 2 14.27 -17.87 -0.01
C GLN A 2 13.91 -16.38 -0.08
N HIS A 3 13.08 -15.92 0.85
CA HIS A 3 12.67 -14.52 0.93
C HIS A 3 13.36 -13.86 2.13
N GLN A 4 13.93 -12.68 1.93
CA GLN A 4 14.55 -11.89 2.99
C GLN A 4 13.71 -10.64 3.23
N LEU A 5 13.24 -10.46 4.45
CA LEU A 5 12.58 -9.24 4.92
C LEU A 5 13.49 -8.56 5.96
N PHE A 6 13.41 -7.23 6.07
CA PHE A 6 14.17 -6.50 7.07
C PHE A 6 13.81 -6.96 8.49
N GLY A 7 14.81 -7.34 9.30
CA GLY A 7 14.60 -7.77 10.69
C GLY A 7 15.41 -8.98 11.15
N GLU A 8 16.23 -9.59 10.29
CA GLU A 8 17.21 -10.66 10.63
C GLU A 8 16.64 -11.86 11.40
N ARG A 9 15.36 -12.18 11.19
CA ARG A 9 14.73 -13.39 11.74
C ARG A 9 14.70 -14.49 10.69
N GLU A 10 15.40 -15.59 10.98
CA GLU A 10 15.25 -16.82 10.24
C GLU A 10 14.07 -17.62 10.79
N THR A 11 13.15 -18.00 9.91
CA THR A 11 12.06 -18.91 10.24
C THR A 11 12.33 -20.28 9.63
N GLN A 12 11.67 -21.31 10.13
CA GLN A 12 11.70 -22.62 9.47
C GLN A 12 11.17 -22.51 8.04
N ASN A 13 11.63 -23.42 7.18
CA ASN A 13 11.11 -23.55 5.83
C ASN A 13 9.61 -23.82 5.88
N GLN A 14 8.85 -23.02 5.13
CA GLN A 14 7.41 -23.18 4.96
C GLN A 14 7.10 -23.39 3.48
N SER A 15 6.08 -24.19 3.21
CA SER A 15 5.52 -24.34 1.88
C SER A 15 4.31 -23.44 1.77
N HIS A 16 4.26 -22.66 0.70
CA HIS A 16 3.16 -21.73 0.42
C HIS A 16 2.58 -22.11 -0.93
N ASP A 17 1.27 -22.01 -1.07
CA ASP A 17 0.66 -22.12 -2.38
C ASP A 17 0.98 -20.86 -3.17
N VAL A 18 1.22 -21.04 -4.47
CA VAL A 18 1.49 -19.93 -5.38
C VAL A 18 0.23 -19.63 -6.18
N HIS A 19 -0.22 -18.39 -6.13
CA HIS A 19 -1.37 -17.89 -6.89
C HIS A 19 -0.92 -16.85 -7.91
N GLN A 20 -1.50 -16.93 -9.10
CA GLN A 20 -1.36 -15.88 -10.11
C GLN A 20 -2.60 -15.00 -10.11
N LEU A 21 -2.42 -13.71 -9.84
CA LEU A 21 -3.48 -12.71 -9.91
C LEU A 21 -3.23 -11.70 -11.04
N LEU A 22 -4.31 -11.20 -11.61
CA LEU A 22 -4.30 -10.04 -12.48
C LEU A 22 -4.85 -8.85 -11.69
N ILE A 23 -4.02 -7.85 -11.47
CA ILE A 23 -4.40 -6.60 -10.82
C ILE A 23 -4.73 -5.59 -11.93
N CYS A 24 -5.90 -4.96 -11.87
CA CYS A 24 -6.33 -3.98 -12.86
C CYS A 24 -6.70 -2.65 -12.19
N SER A 25 -6.46 -1.54 -12.89
CA SER A 25 -7.07 -0.25 -12.53
C SER A 25 -8.59 -0.31 -12.79
N LEU A 26 -9.36 0.51 -12.08
CA LEU A 26 -10.83 0.54 -12.21
C LEU A 26 -11.30 0.99 -13.60
N ASP A 27 -10.48 1.76 -14.30
CA ASP A 27 -10.72 2.20 -15.68
C ASP A 27 -10.12 1.23 -16.73
N GLU A 28 -9.57 0.10 -16.29
CA GLU A 28 -8.93 -0.93 -17.11
C GLU A 28 -7.74 -0.44 -17.98
N SER A 29 -7.26 0.78 -17.75
CA SER A 29 -6.13 1.36 -18.49
C SER A 29 -4.78 0.71 -18.15
N PHE A 30 -4.69 0.04 -17.00
CA PHE A 30 -3.50 -0.66 -16.54
C PHE A 30 -3.86 -2.05 -16.03
N SER A 31 -2.99 -3.03 -16.32
CA SER A 31 -3.04 -4.34 -15.70
C SER A 31 -1.64 -4.89 -15.44
N LEU A 32 -1.50 -5.66 -14.35
CA LEU A 32 -0.26 -6.30 -13.94
C LEU A 32 -0.55 -7.71 -13.46
N ARG A 33 0.11 -8.70 -14.07
CA ARG A 33 0.09 -10.07 -13.59
C ARG A 33 1.18 -10.26 -12.55
N VAL A 34 0.81 -10.80 -11.38
CA VAL A 34 1.73 -11.05 -10.26
C VAL A 34 1.59 -12.49 -9.76
N GLU A 35 2.71 -13.04 -9.30
CA GLU A 35 2.75 -14.29 -8.53
C GLU A 35 2.84 -13.96 -7.05
N LEU A 36 1.98 -14.59 -6.26
CA LEU A 36 1.81 -14.31 -4.84
C LEU A 36 1.81 -15.61 -4.05
N LEU A 37 2.31 -15.54 -2.82
CA LEU A 37 2.30 -16.66 -1.89
C LEU A 37 1.06 -16.57 -1.01
N SER A 38 0.40 -17.71 -0.77
CA SER A 38 -0.67 -17.80 0.20
C SER A 38 -0.12 -17.69 1.63
N GLU A 39 -0.79 -16.86 2.43
CA GLU A 39 -0.43 -16.65 3.83
C GLU A 39 -1.69 -16.61 4.68
N LYS A 40 -1.69 -17.32 5.81
CA LYS A 40 -2.81 -17.27 6.76
C LYS A 40 -2.94 -15.88 7.39
N LYS A 41 -1.82 -15.17 7.54
CA LYS A 41 -1.76 -13.81 8.07
C LYS A 41 -0.56 -13.09 7.47
N ILE A 42 -0.82 -12.12 6.61
CA ILE A 42 0.21 -11.30 5.97
C ILE A 42 0.87 -10.34 6.98
N CYS A 43 0.07 -9.62 7.76
CA CYS A 43 0.55 -8.61 8.71
C CYS A 43 -0.35 -8.54 9.96
N GLY A 44 0.14 -7.87 11.00
CA GLY A 44 -0.71 -7.37 12.08
C GLY A 44 -1.60 -6.21 11.63
N LYS A 45 -2.29 -5.59 12.59
CA LYS A 45 -3.13 -4.41 12.32
C LYS A 45 -2.28 -3.27 11.76
N VAL A 46 -2.64 -2.77 10.58
CA VAL A 46 -2.03 -1.56 10.00
C VAL A 46 -2.71 -0.33 10.62
N PRO A 47 -1.95 0.66 11.12
CA PRO A 47 -2.54 1.90 11.61
C PRO A 47 -3.15 2.69 10.45
N LYS A 48 -4.38 3.17 10.64
CA LYS A 48 -5.03 4.07 9.68
C LYS A 48 -4.57 5.51 9.87
N LEU A 49 -4.66 6.29 8.79
CA LEU A 49 -4.57 7.74 8.90
C LEU A 49 -5.74 8.25 9.76
N SER A 50 -5.42 8.89 10.88
CA SER A 50 -6.40 9.48 11.79
C SER A 50 -6.25 10.99 11.94
N ASN A 51 -5.30 11.62 11.24
CA ASN A 51 -5.05 13.05 11.37
C ASN A 51 -6.13 13.86 10.62
N PRO A 52 -7.00 14.60 11.32
CA PRO A 52 -8.08 15.35 10.68
C PRO A 52 -7.57 16.46 9.75
N VAL A 53 -6.38 17.02 10.03
CA VAL A 53 -5.77 18.06 9.19
C VAL A 53 -5.42 17.50 7.82
N VAL A 54 -4.80 16.32 7.79
CA VAL A 54 -4.43 15.63 6.54
C VAL A 54 -5.68 15.20 5.79
N ILE A 55 -6.67 14.62 6.48
CA ILE A 55 -7.93 14.18 5.86
C ILE A 55 -8.66 15.36 5.22
N ASN A 56 -8.75 16.51 5.91
CA ASN A 56 -9.37 17.71 5.37
C ASN A 56 -8.61 18.27 4.17
N GLU A 57 -7.28 18.21 4.20
CA GLU A 57 -6.44 18.61 3.06
C GLU A 57 -6.71 17.73 1.82
N LEU A 58 -6.80 16.41 2.00
CA LEU A 58 -7.12 15.47 0.92
C LEU A 58 -8.52 15.72 0.35
N ASN A 59 -9.52 15.91 1.22
CA ASN A 59 -10.88 16.22 0.81
C ASN A 59 -10.97 17.53 0.00
N ARG A 60 -10.23 18.58 0.39
CA ARG A 60 -10.15 19.85 -0.37
C ARG A 60 -9.56 19.67 -1.77
N ARG A 61 -8.79 18.62 -1.99
CA ARG A 61 -8.19 18.26 -3.28
C ARG A 61 -8.99 17.19 -4.03
N GLU A 62 -10.19 16.85 -3.54
CA GLU A 62 -11.06 15.80 -4.08
C GLU A 62 -10.40 14.41 -4.10
N ILE A 63 -9.47 14.18 -3.17
CA ILE A 63 -8.79 12.88 -3.01
C ILE A 63 -9.45 12.13 -1.87
N ILE A 64 -10.00 10.97 -2.19
CA ILE A 64 -10.68 10.09 -1.24
C ILE A 64 -9.76 8.92 -0.91
N LEU A 65 -9.51 8.72 0.38
CA LEU A 65 -8.84 7.51 0.88
C LEU A 65 -9.89 6.40 1.06
N SER A 66 -9.79 5.36 0.25
CA SER A 66 -10.76 4.26 0.25
C SER A 66 -10.66 3.36 1.49
N ASP A 67 -9.51 3.34 2.16
CA ASP A 67 -9.23 2.51 3.33
C ASP A 67 -9.75 3.09 4.67
N LEU A 68 -10.26 4.33 4.67
CA LEU A 68 -10.85 4.94 5.87
C LEU A 68 -12.22 4.36 6.24
N ALA A 69 -12.95 3.81 5.28
CA ALA A 69 -14.34 3.37 5.46
C ALA A 69 -14.49 1.98 6.11
N TYR A 70 -13.45 1.15 6.06
CA TYR A 70 -13.49 -0.22 6.56
C TYR A 70 -12.97 -0.26 7.98
N GLU A 71 -13.66 -0.89 8.94
CA GLU A 71 -13.18 -1.06 10.32
C GLU A 71 -11.94 -1.97 10.38
N ASP A 72 -11.96 -3.05 9.59
CA ASP A 72 -10.90 -4.06 9.52
C ASP A 72 -9.73 -3.57 8.66
N CYS A 73 -8.52 -3.63 9.23
CA CYS A 73 -7.28 -3.19 8.58
C CYS A 73 -6.43 -4.41 8.18
N GLU A 74 -7.08 -5.46 7.70
CA GLU A 74 -6.38 -6.64 7.19
C GLU A 74 -5.84 -6.33 5.79
N ILE A 75 -4.63 -6.83 5.52
CA ILE A 75 -4.00 -6.69 4.21
C ILE A 75 -4.35 -7.94 3.41
N ASP A 76 -5.09 -7.77 2.32
CA ASP A 76 -5.39 -8.88 1.40
C ASP A 76 -4.21 -9.19 0.47
N LEU A 77 -3.41 -8.18 0.17
CA LEU A 77 -2.33 -8.26 -0.82
C LEU A 77 -1.09 -7.50 -0.37
N LEU A 78 0.04 -8.20 -0.27
CA LEU A 78 1.36 -7.60 -0.02
C LEU A 78 2.25 -7.74 -1.25
N LEU A 79 2.60 -6.59 -1.84
CA LEU A 79 3.43 -6.51 -3.02
C LEU A 79 4.86 -6.11 -2.64
N GLY A 80 5.83 -6.87 -3.16
CA GLY A 80 7.25 -6.60 -2.94
C GLY A 80 7.78 -5.41 -3.75
N ALA A 81 8.96 -4.93 -3.37
CA ALA A 81 9.65 -3.85 -4.08
C ALA A 81 9.97 -4.20 -5.55
N ASN A 82 10.06 -5.50 -5.88
CA ASN A 82 10.26 -6.00 -7.24
C ASN A 82 9.12 -5.64 -8.19
N VAL A 83 7.91 -5.40 -7.70
CA VAL A 83 6.76 -4.98 -8.52
C VAL A 83 6.36 -3.52 -8.29
N ALA A 84 6.79 -2.91 -7.17
CA ALA A 84 6.42 -1.53 -6.83
C ALA A 84 6.80 -0.52 -7.93
N GLY A 85 7.95 -0.70 -8.57
CA GLY A 85 8.40 0.15 -9.68
C GLY A 85 7.51 0.09 -10.93
N LEU A 86 6.70 -0.97 -11.09
CA LEU A 86 5.73 -1.10 -12.19
C LEU A 86 4.40 -0.40 -11.87
N LEU A 87 4.14 -0.08 -10.59
CA LEU A 87 2.93 0.59 -10.15
C LEU A 87 3.11 2.10 -10.08
N PHE A 88 4.30 2.57 -9.64
CA PHE A 88 4.56 3.99 -9.47
C PHE A 88 4.64 4.71 -10.82
N MET A 89 3.95 5.83 -10.90
CA MET A 89 4.05 6.76 -12.02
C MET A 89 5.04 7.89 -11.67
N GLY A 90 5.43 8.64 -12.68
CA GLY A 90 6.24 9.84 -12.47
C GLY A 90 5.50 10.91 -11.68
N GLY A 91 6.22 11.54 -10.73
CA GLY A 91 5.76 12.71 -10.00
C GLY A 91 5.18 12.41 -8.61
N SER A 92 5.17 13.45 -7.78
CA SER A 92 4.61 13.44 -6.43
C SER A 92 3.98 14.79 -6.13
N ILE A 93 2.96 14.79 -5.26
CA ILE A 93 2.34 16.02 -4.77
C ILE A 93 2.70 16.15 -3.29
N GLU A 94 3.42 17.21 -2.94
CA GLU A 94 3.65 17.56 -1.54
C GLU A 94 2.38 18.19 -0.94
N LEU A 95 2.03 17.73 0.25
CA LEU A 95 0.92 18.23 1.05
C LEU A 95 1.41 19.28 2.04
N GLU A 96 0.54 20.19 2.45
CA GLU A 96 0.77 21.21 3.50
C GLU A 96 1.20 20.55 4.82
N SER A 97 0.71 19.33 5.08
CA SER A 97 1.12 18.49 6.19
C SER A 97 2.58 17.99 6.13
N GLY A 98 3.28 18.16 5.00
CA GLY A 98 4.62 17.61 4.73
C GLY A 98 4.62 16.13 4.33
N LEU A 99 3.45 15.55 4.10
CA LEU A 99 3.28 14.23 3.49
C LEU A 99 3.32 14.35 1.96
N PHE A 100 3.50 13.22 1.28
CA PHE A 100 3.55 13.15 -0.17
C PHE A 100 2.48 12.19 -0.69
N LEU A 101 1.84 12.56 -1.80
CA LEU A 101 1.03 11.68 -2.61
C LEU A 101 1.86 11.21 -3.80
N LEU A 102 2.07 9.91 -3.90
CA LEU A 102 2.66 9.26 -5.06
C LEU A 102 1.54 8.83 -6.00
N ARG A 103 1.65 9.18 -7.28
CA ARG A 103 0.75 8.65 -8.30
C ARG A 103 1.14 7.22 -8.62
N THR A 104 0.13 6.37 -8.76
CA THR A 104 0.28 5.00 -9.23
C THR A 104 -0.74 4.72 -10.32
N HIS A 105 -0.52 3.64 -11.06
CA HIS A 105 -1.54 3.15 -12.00
C HIS A 105 -2.85 2.73 -11.32
N LEU A 106 -2.87 2.57 -9.99
CA LEU A 106 -4.04 2.14 -9.21
C LEU A 106 -4.63 3.30 -8.37
N GLY A 107 -4.19 4.54 -8.58
CA GLY A 107 -4.64 5.71 -7.83
C GLY A 107 -3.48 6.45 -7.16
N PHE A 108 -3.59 6.68 -5.84
CA PHE A 108 -2.58 7.40 -5.07
C PHE A 108 -2.17 6.63 -3.83
N VAL A 109 -0.89 6.76 -3.46
CA VAL A 109 -0.34 6.31 -2.18
C VAL A 109 0.06 7.53 -1.37
N LEU A 110 -0.49 7.68 -0.17
CA LEU A 110 -0.03 8.66 0.80
C LEU A 110 1.19 8.12 1.54
N THR A 111 2.29 8.87 1.56
CA THR A 111 3.55 8.46 2.18
C THR A 111 4.22 9.63 2.90
N GLY A 112 5.20 9.32 3.74
CA GLY A 112 5.95 10.29 4.51
C GLY A 112 5.79 10.12 6.02
N LYS A 113 6.51 10.95 6.77
CA LYS A 113 6.49 10.91 8.23
C LYS A 113 5.39 11.81 8.75
N GLN A 114 4.37 11.21 9.36
CA GLN A 114 3.38 11.98 10.11
C GLN A 114 4.07 12.64 11.31
N LYS A 115 4.01 13.97 11.39
CA LYS A 115 4.36 14.69 12.62
C LYS A 115 3.18 14.56 13.58
N TYR A 116 3.35 13.79 14.65
CA TYR A 116 2.40 13.81 15.75
C TYR A 116 2.53 15.17 16.45
N ILE A 117 1.47 15.97 16.43
CA ILE A 117 1.37 17.17 17.26
C ILE A 117 0.73 16.67 18.56
N TRP A 118 1.50 16.70 19.65
CA TRP A 118 1.02 16.42 21.01
C TRP A 118 0.34 17.66 21.58
#